data_AF-A0A6J5YRJ7-F1
#
_entry.id   AF-A0A6J5YRJ7-F1
#
_cell.length_a   1.000
_cell.length_b   1.000
_cell.length_c   1.000
_cell.angle_alpha   90.00
_cell.angle_beta   90.00
_cell.angle_gamma   90.00
#
_symmetry.space_group_name_H-M   'P 1'
#
loop_
_entity.id
_entity.type
_entity.pdbx_description
1 polymer ?
#
loop_
_entity_poly.entity_id
_entity_poly.type
_entity_poly.pdbx_seq_one_letter_code
_entity_poly.pdbx_strand_id
1 'polypeptide(L)' 'MTGWISDFMNHPATYLKSGWLQISVSNLIVIILMLTIFALAVFVPFPKDKEDHK' A
#
# COMPACT_ATOMS: atom_id res chain seq x y z
N MET A 1 -26.02 0.79 -28.67
CA MET A 1 -26.33 0.60 -27.23
C MET A 1 -25.17 -0.09 -26.49
N THR A 2 -23.91 0.33 -26.62
CA THR A 2 -22.77 -0.24 -25.84
C THR A 2 -21.66 0.77 -25.48
N GLY A 3 -21.83 2.07 -25.80
CA GLY A 3 -20.78 3.08 -25.60
C GLY A 3 -20.37 3.33 -24.14
N TRP A 4 -21.31 3.22 -23.20
CA TRP A 4 -21.08 3.49 -21.78
C TRP A 4 -20.06 2.54 -21.09
N ILE A 5 -19.93 1.29 -21.55
CA ILE A 5 -18.98 0.32 -20.97
C ILE A 5 -17.56 0.60 -21.48
N SER A 6 -17.45 1.23 -22.65
CA SER A 6 -16.16 1.54 -23.28
C SER A 6 -15.43 2.68 -22.55
N ASP A 7 -16.16 3.64 -21.97
CA ASP A 7 -15.58 4.72 -21.16
C ASP A 7 -15.04 4.24 -19.81
N PHE A 8 -15.69 3.26 -19.17
CA PHE A 8 -15.23 2.71 -17.89
C PHE A 8 -13.95 1.86 -18.03
N MET A 9 -13.76 1.18 -19.17
CA MET A 9 -12.58 0.37 -19.46
C MET A 9 -11.35 1.22 -19.81
N ASN A 10 -11.53 2.51 -20.05
CA ASN A 10 -10.47 3.42 -20.44
C ASN A 10 -9.73 4.05 -19.25
N HIS A 11 -10.01 3.64 -18.01
CA HIS A 11 -9.24 4.12 -16.88
C HIS A 11 -7.82 3.57 -16.99
N PRO A 12 -6.82 4.40 -17.34
CA PRO A 12 -5.47 3.91 -17.56
C PRO A 12 -4.94 3.51 -16.19
N ALA A 13 -4.79 2.21 -15.97
CA ALA A 13 -4.03 1.71 -14.85
C ALA A 13 -2.65 2.37 -14.91
N THR A 14 -2.38 3.28 -13.97
CA THR A 14 -1.15 4.09 -13.94
C THR A 14 0.02 3.18 -13.62
N TYR A 15 0.56 2.52 -14.65
CA TYR A 15 1.82 1.78 -14.58
C TYR A 15 2.96 2.78 -14.76
N LEU A 16 3.80 2.95 -13.74
CA LEU A 16 5.04 3.70 -13.88
C LEU A 16 6.02 2.87 -14.72
N LYS A 17 6.09 3.17 -16.02
CA LYS A 17 6.95 2.47 -16.99
C LYS A 17 8.33 3.14 -17.05
N SER A 18 9.21 2.80 -16.11
CA SER A 18 10.64 3.16 -16.18
C SER A 18 11.42 2.01 -16.83
N GLY A 19 11.38 1.92 -18.17
CA GLY A 19 12.15 0.92 -18.93
C GLY A 19 11.59 -0.51 -18.90
N TRP A 20 12.35 -1.47 -18.34
CA TRP A 20 12.05 -2.92 -18.30
C TRP A 20 11.13 -3.33 -17.14
N LEU A 21 11.10 -2.55 -16.04
CA LEU A 21 10.31 -2.88 -14.85
C LEU A 21 8.91 -2.27 -14.93
N GLN A 22 7.91 -3.09 -15.24
CA GLN A 22 6.51 -2.75 -15.05
C GLN A 22 6.13 -3.02 -13.58
N ILE A 23 6.44 -2.07 -12.70
CA ILE A 23 5.98 -2.14 -11.31
C ILE A 23 4.62 -1.47 -11.25
N SER A 24 3.58 -2.23 -10.90
CA SER A 24 2.30 -1.64 -10.51
C SER A 24 2.55 -0.69 -9.34
N VAL A 25 2.17 0.58 -9.49
CA VAL A 25 2.26 1.59 -8.41
C VAL A 25 1.57 1.07 -7.16
N SER A 26 0.47 0.32 -7.33
CA SER A 26 -0.22 -0.35 -6.23
C SER A 26 0.70 -1.31 -5.45
N ASN A 27 1.49 -2.14 -6.14
CA ASN A 27 2.41 -3.06 -5.47
C ASN A 27 3.53 -2.31 -4.74
N LEU A 28 4.04 -1.23 -5.33
CA LEU A 28 5.06 -0.40 -4.67
C LEU A 28 4.52 0.23 -3.38
N ILE A 29 3.29 0.74 -3.41
CA ILE A 29 2.60 1.27 -2.23
C ILE A 29 2.45 0.19 -1.15
N VAL A 30 2.04 -1.02 -1.52
CA VAL A 30 1.89 -2.14 -0.59
C VAL A 30 3.21 -2.51 0.08
N ILE A 31 4.31 -2.56 -0.68
CA ILE A 31 5.65 -2.83 -0.14
C ILE A 31 6.05 -1.74 0.87
N ILE A 32 5.90 -0.47 0.51
CA ILE A 32 6.21 0.66 1.39
C ILE A 32 5.37 0.60 2.67
N LEU A 33 4.08 0.29 2.54
CA LEU A 33 3.18 0.14 3.69
C LEU A 33 3.64 -1.00 4.62
N MET A 34 3.99 -2.17 4.07
CA MET A 34 4.50 -3.29 4.87
C MET A 34 5.79 -2.93 5.61
N LEU A 35 6.73 -2.28 4.93
CA LEU A 35 7.98 -1.82 5.56
C LEU A 35 7.72 -0.79 6.67
N THR A 36 6.76 0.11 6.45
CA THR A 36 6.37 1.12 7.45
C THR A 36 5.78 0.46 8.70
N ILE A 37 4.85 -0.48 8.53
CA ILE A 37 4.25 -1.21 9.66
C ILE A 37 5.32 -2.01 10.40
N PHE A 38 6.22 -2.68 9.68
CA PHE A 38 7.31 -3.42 10.27
C PHE A 38 8.23 -2.52 11.11
N ALA A 39 8.62 -1.36 10.56
CA ALA A 39 9.41 -0.38 11.30
C ALA A 39 8.66 0.11 12.54
N LEU A 40 7.36 0.43 12.42
CA LEU A 40 6.53 0.80 13.56
C LEU A 40 6.52 -0.29 14.62
N ALA A 41 6.39 -1.57 14.25
CA ALA A 41 6.42 -2.66 15.23
C ALA A 41 7.77 -2.77 15.95
N VAL A 42 8.89 -2.48 15.27
CA VAL A 42 10.23 -2.49 15.87
C VAL A 42 10.44 -1.27 16.78
N PHE A 43 9.95 -0.09 16.39
CA PHE A 43 10.19 1.16 17.11
C PHE A 43 9.13 1.49 18.15
N VAL A 44 7.90 1.02 18.02
CA VAL A 44 6.83 1.26 18.99
C VAL A 44 7.07 0.32 20.17
N PRO A 45 7.53 0.84 21.32
CA PRO A 45 7.69 0.01 22.49
C PRO A 45 6.30 -0.49 22.90
N PHE A 46 6.21 -1.79 23.17
CA PHE A 46 4.98 -2.36 23.71
C PHE A 46 4.59 -1.59 24.98
N PRO A 47 3.35 -1.10 25.08
CA PRO A 47 2.89 -0.46 26.29
C PRO A 47 3.09 -1.48 27.42
N LYS A 48 3.98 -1.16 28.36
CA LYS A 48 4.09 -1.90 29.60
C LYS A 48 2.73 -1.78 30.26
N ASP A 49 2.04 -2.90 30.43
CA ASP A 49 0.88 -2.97 31.30
C ASP A 49 1.27 -2.28 32.60
N LYS A 50 0.56 -1.19 32.91
CA LYS A 50 0.59 -0.65 34.26
C LYS A 50 -0.10 -1.72 35.07
N GLU A 51 0.68 -2.68 35.55
CA GLU A 51 0.32 -3.47 36.71
C GLU A 51 0.06 -2.45 37.81
N ASP A 52 -1.20 -2.05 37.91
CA ASP A 52 -1.75 -1.26 38.99
C ASP A 52 -1.75 -2.16 40.23
N HIS A 53 -0.56 -2.43 40.73
CA HIS A 53 -0.35 -2.90 42.08
C HIS A 53 -0.62 -1.71 42.99
N LYS A 54 -1.88 -1.56 43.43
CA LYS A 54 -2.27 -1.54 44.86
C LYS A 54 -3.63 -0.88 45.13
#